data_AF-A0A6M0H730-F1
#
_entry.id   AF-A0A6M0H730-F1
#
_cell.length_a   1.000
_cell.length_b   1.000
_cell.length_c   1.000
_cell.angle_alpha   90.00
_cell.angle_beta   90.00
_cell.angle_gamma   90.00
#
_symmetry.space_group_name_H-M   'P 1'
#
loop_
_entity.id
_entity.type
_entity.pdbx_description
1 polymer ?
#
loop_
_entity_poly.entity_id
_entity_poly.type
_entity_poly.pdbx_seq_one_letter_code
_entity_poly.pdbx_strand_id
1 'polypeptide(L)'
;MIWYILYLSKVFKLDDIFTVFILIFVLNFKVTISISETQRMFFILELWGMILAIILLIQNKLPQRNYINISLILSILVALSYLSIFVSYFDKAILKMTKGFIVTLLSALAIFSAFEKHKNEKLLFLNTKNKRSILRSILFGISVGLVLGVVNYLFMNGNNKLHLNVNLSCFVVALSPAIYEEIVMRALFYAFSINLLEGKIETKFQRFTCWFMMIIPHVIVHTPDSFIYGGITSGIISIIIYILVFGLPFAVLQRKVDITSSMIAHGFVDFIRFCFGDCHFN
;
A
#
# COMPACT_ATOMS: atom_id res chain seq x y z
N MET A 1 16.43 -3.08 24.87
CA MET A 1 15.82 -3.24 23.52
C MET A 1 14.95 -2.05 23.12
N ILE A 2 13.90 -1.67 23.88
CA ILE A 2 13.02 -0.52 23.56
C ILE A 2 13.79 0.82 23.49
N TRP A 3 14.72 1.05 24.41
CA TRP A 3 15.60 2.24 24.39
C TRP A 3 16.48 2.32 23.15
N TYR A 4 16.90 1.19 22.59
CA TYR A 4 17.73 1.13 21.39
C TYR A 4 16.90 1.45 20.13
N ILE A 5 15.65 0.99 20.09
CA ILE A 5 14.69 1.28 19.00
C ILE A 5 14.29 2.76 19.01
N LEU A 6 14.04 3.33 20.21
CA LEU A 6 13.77 4.76 20.36
C LEU A 6 15.00 5.62 20.03
N TYR A 7 16.20 5.16 20.38
CA TYR A 7 17.45 5.82 19.98
C TYR A 7 17.63 5.79 18.45
N LEU A 8 17.42 4.65 17.80
CA LEU A 8 17.47 4.53 16.34
C LEU A 8 16.50 5.50 15.65
N SER A 9 15.30 5.72 16.19
CA SER A 9 14.35 6.70 15.63
C SER A 9 14.78 8.17 15.77
N LYS A 10 15.68 8.49 16.72
CA LYS A 10 16.31 9.81 16.84
C LYS A 10 17.55 9.95 15.97
N VAL A 11 18.15 8.83 15.57
CA VAL A 11 19.39 8.76 14.78
C VAL A 11 19.11 8.69 13.28
N PHE A 12 18.07 7.98 12.86
CA PHE A 12 17.70 7.88 11.45
C PHE A 12 17.04 9.16 10.96
N LYS A 13 17.68 9.82 10.01
CA LYS A 13 17.03 10.82 9.18
C LYS A 13 16.10 10.11 8.19
N LEU A 14 15.10 10.84 7.71
CA LEU A 14 14.16 10.34 6.72
C LEU A 14 14.88 9.79 5.46
N ASP A 15 16.02 10.38 5.11
CA ASP A 15 16.84 10.04 3.95
C ASP A 15 17.65 8.74 4.15
N ASP A 16 18.02 8.41 5.39
CA ASP A 16 18.77 7.20 5.71
C ASP A 16 17.92 5.94 5.48
N ILE A 17 16.64 6.02 5.87
CA ILE A 17 15.64 4.97 5.68
C ILE A 17 15.47 4.64 4.20
N PHE A 18 15.45 5.68 3.37
CA PHE A 18 15.35 5.51 1.94
C PHE A 18 16.60 4.87 1.36
N THR A 19 17.77 5.35 1.75
CA THR A 19 19.05 4.81 1.29
C THR A 19 19.15 3.33 1.61
N VAL A 20 18.76 2.93 2.82
CA VAL A 20 18.72 1.51 3.22
C VAL A 20 17.75 0.72 2.33
N PHE A 21 16.54 1.24 2.08
CA PHE A 21 15.58 0.54 1.23
C PHE A 21 16.06 0.35 -0.22
N ILE A 22 16.69 1.36 -0.82
CA ILE A 22 17.29 1.25 -2.16
C ILE A 22 18.44 0.25 -2.19
N LEU A 23 19.30 0.25 -1.16
CA LEU A 23 20.37 -0.73 -1.05
C LEU A 23 19.79 -2.15 -1.01
N ILE A 24 18.72 -2.37 -0.23
CA ILE A 24 18.03 -3.67 -0.18
C ILE A 24 17.43 -4.03 -1.54
N PHE A 25 16.81 -3.08 -2.25
CA PHE A 25 16.29 -3.29 -3.60
C PHE A 25 17.40 -3.73 -4.58
N VAL A 26 18.56 -3.09 -4.55
CA VAL A 26 19.71 -3.47 -5.39
C VAL A 26 20.26 -4.84 -4.99
N LEU A 27 20.36 -5.12 -3.69
CA LEU A 27 20.84 -6.41 -3.18
C LEU A 27 19.89 -7.55 -3.53
N ASN A 28 18.59 -7.29 -3.69
CA ASN A 28 17.60 -8.30 -4.06
C ASN A 28 17.97 -9.02 -5.37
N PHE A 29 18.59 -8.33 -6.33
CA PHE A 29 19.02 -8.93 -7.61
C PHE A 29 20.18 -9.92 -7.48
N LYS A 30 20.90 -9.91 -6.34
CA LYS A 30 22.02 -10.84 -6.08
C LYS A 30 21.58 -12.12 -5.38
N VAL A 31 20.36 -12.16 -4.84
CA VAL A 31 19.86 -13.29 -4.05
C VAL A 31 19.18 -14.29 -4.98
N THR A 32 19.69 -15.53 -5.01
CA THR A 32 19.12 -16.63 -5.79
C THR A 32 18.38 -17.61 -4.88
N ILE A 33 17.07 -17.46 -4.75
CA ILE A 33 16.18 -18.37 -4.02
C ILE A 33 14.94 -18.70 -4.85
N SER A 34 14.14 -19.69 -4.43
CA SER A 34 13.03 -20.25 -5.19
C SER A 34 11.78 -19.36 -5.36
N ILE A 35 11.78 -18.14 -4.81
CA ILE A 35 10.70 -17.17 -4.95
C ILE A 35 11.13 -16.01 -5.84
N SER A 36 10.22 -15.48 -6.65
CA SER A 36 10.55 -14.43 -7.63
C SER A 36 11.08 -13.16 -6.97
N GLU A 37 11.90 -12.41 -7.70
CA GLU A 37 12.51 -11.16 -7.25
C GLU A 37 11.45 -10.17 -6.77
N THR A 38 10.34 -10.09 -7.50
CA THR A 38 9.17 -9.29 -7.14
C THR A 38 8.55 -9.76 -5.83
N GLN A 39 8.27 -11.06 -5.68
CA GLN A 39 7.69 -11.61 -4.45
C GLN A 39 8.59 -11.36 -3.23
N ARG A 40 9.92 -11.47 -3.38
CA ARG A 40 10.88 -11.12 -2.32
C ARG A 40 10.77 -9.66 -1.91
N MET A 41 10.71 -8.75 -2.88
CA MET A 41 10.62 -7.32 -2.59
C MET A 41 9.32 -6.96 -1.88
N PHE A 42 8.19 -7.59 -2.24
CA PHE A 42 6.95 -7.44 -1.50
C PHE A 42 7.09 -7.90 -0.05
N PHE A 43 7.72 -9.05 0.18
CA PHE A 43 7.96 -9.55 1.53
C PHE A 43 8.87 -8.61 2.34
N ILE A 44 9.93 -8.10 1.73
CA ILE A 44 10.86 -7.15 2.36
C ILE A 44 10.13 -5.85 2.73
N LEU A 45 9.34 -5.28 1.81
CA LEU A 45 8.59 -4.05 2.05
C LEU A 45 7.54 -4.24 3.15
N GLU A 46 6.89 -5.40 3.21
CA GLU A 46 5.99 -5.76 4.30
C GLU A 46 6.70 -5.79 5.65
N LEU A 47 7.84 -6.50 5.75
CA LEU A 47 8.63 -6.55 6.98
C LEU A 47 9.09 -5.15 7.39
N TRP A 48 9.51 -4.34 6.42
CA TRP A 48 9.86 -2.95 6.65
C TRP A 48 8.69 -2.15 7.21
N GLY A 49 7.52 -2.25 6.57
CA GLY A 49 6.28 -1.63 7.04
C GLY A 49 5.95 -2.05 8.47
N MET A 50 6.04 -3.34 8.79
CA MET A 50 5.81 -3.86 10.14
C MET A 50 6.76 -3.23 11.19
N ILE A 51 8.04 -3.08 10.86
CA ILE A 51 9.01 -2.39 11.73
C ILE A 51 8.57 -0.94 11.95
N LEU A 52 8.19 -0.22 10.89
CA LEU A 52 7.72 1.16 11.00
C LEU A 52 6.45 1.26 11.86
N ALA A 53 5.49 0.34 11.68
CA ALA A 53 4.26 0.30 12.45
C ALA A 53 4.54 0.09 13.94
N ILE A 54 5.43 -0.85 14.29
CA ILE A 54 5.85 -1.10 15.67
C ILE A 54 6.51 0.13 16.28
N ILE A 55 7.42 0.79 15.56
CA ILE A 55 8.09 2.01 16.02
C ILE A 55 7.05 3.10 16.33
N LEU A 56 6.10 3.34 15.42
CA LEU A 56 5.04 4.32 15.61
C LEU A 56 4.15 4.00 16.81
N LEU A 57 3.75 2.73 16.98
CA LEU A 57 2.93 2.32 18.12
C LEU A 57 3.66 2.45 19.46
N ILE A 58 4.97 2.18 19.50
CA ILE A 58 5.79 2.40 20.70
C ILE A 58 5.85 3.90 21.05
N GLN A 59 6.04 4.76 20.04
CA GLN A 59 6.22 6.21 20.24
C GLN A 59 4.91 6.95 20.53
N ASN A 60 3.82 6.52 19.91
CA ASN A 60 2.55 7.25 19.91
C ASN A 60 1.44 6.54 20.70
N LYS A 61 1.68 5.30 21.15
CA LYS A 61 0.71 4.42 21.83
C LYS A 61 -0.44 4.03 20.89
N LEU A 62 -1.45 3.33 21.42
CA LEU A 62 -2.64 2.96 20.64
C LEU A 62 -3.53 4.19 20.38
N PRO A 63 -4.21 4.23 19.21
CA PRO A 63 -5.15 5.30 18.89
C PRO A 63 -6.46 5.16 19.68
N GLN A 64 -7.34 6.15 19.56
CA GLN A 64 -8.68 6.10 20.16
C GLN A 64 -9.51 4.89 19.68
N ARG A 65 -10.46 4.46 20.52
CA ARG A 65 -11.30 3.26 20.31
C ARG A 65 -11.99 3.21 18.95
N ASN A 66 -12.45 4.35 18.43
CA ASN A 66 -13.09 4.40 17.11
C ASN A 66 -12.14 3.97 15.99
N TYR A 67 -10.88 4.38 16.04
CA TYR A 67 -9.87 3.97 15.05
C TYR A 67 -9.38 2.55 15.27
N ILE A 68 -9.41 2.03 16.50
CA ILE A 68 -9.19 0.60 16.75
C ILE A 68 -10.27 -0.23 16.02
N ASN A 69 -11.54 0.15 16.16
CA ASN A 69 -12.64 -0.54 15.48
C ASN A 69 -12.51 -0.47 13.96
N ILE A 70 -12.16 0.69 13.39
CA ILE A 70 -11.91 0.82 11.95
C ILE A 70 -10.75 -0.09 11.52
N SER A 71 -9.65 -0.10 12.27
CA SER A 71 -8.48 -0.95 11.97
C SER A 71 -8.83 -2.44 11.96
N LEU A 72 -9.67 -2.89 12.91
CA LEU A 72 -10.18 -4.25 12.97
C LEU A 72 -11.07 -4.58 11.76
N ILE A 73 -11.95 -3.66 11.35
CA ILE A 73 -12.80 -3.87 10.17
C ILE A 73 -11.92 -4.03 8.92
N LEU A 74 -10.94 -3.13 8.72
CA LEU A 74 -10.03 -3.20 7.58
C LEU A 74 -9.23 -4.50 7.56
N SER A 75 -8.70 -4.95 8.70
CA SER A 75 -7.93 -6.18 8.78
C SER A 75 -8.77 -7.43 8.55
N ILE A 76 -10.03 -7.45 9.01
CA ILE A 76 -10.98 -8.53 8.71
C ILE A 76 -11.30 -8.57 7.22
N LEU A 77 -11.55 -7.42 6.59
CA LEU A 77 -11.84 -7.36 5.15
C LEU A 77 -10.66 -7.89 4.31
N VAL A 78 -9.42 -7.53 4.68
CA VAL A 78 -8.22 -8.10 4.05
C VAL A 78 -8.13 -9.61 4.30
N ALA A 79 -8.38 -10.10 5.52
CA ALA A 79 -8.35 -11.54 5.78
C ALA A 79 -9.41 -12.29 4.95
N LEU A 80 -10.64 -11.78 4.87
CA LEU A 80 -11.73 -12.39 4.12
C LEU A 80 -11.46 -12.46 2.60
N SER A 81 -10.65 -11.53 2.07
CA SER A 81 -10.27 -11.56 0.65
C SER A 81 -9.60 -12.88 0.24
N TYR A 82 -8.85 -13.51 1.14
CA TYR A 82 -8.12 -14.76 0.91
C TYR A 82 -8.99 -16.02 1.07
N LEU A 83 -10.28 -15.89 1.35
CA LEU A 83 -11.21 -17.03 1.43
C LEU A 83 -11.35 -17.75 0.07
N SER A 84 -11.16 -17.02 -1.04
CA SER A 84 -11.27 -17.55 -2.40
C SER A 84 -10.29 -18.68 -2.73
N ILE A 85 -9.17 -18.77 -2.00
CA ILE A 85 -8.14 -19.81 -2.17
C ILE A 85 -8.19 -20.89 -1.09
N PHE A 86 -9.13 -20.78 -0.14
CA PHE A 86 -9.21 -21.63 1.04
C PHE A 86 -9.47 -23.11 0.69
N VAL A 87 -10.39 -23.35 -0.25
CA VAL A 87 -10.76 -24.71 -0.67
C VAL A 87 -9.61 -25.44 -1.36
N SER A 88 -8.83 -24.72 -2.17
CA SER A 88 -7.74 -25.30 -2.96
C SER A 88 -6.41 -25.37 -2.24
N TYR A 89 -6.15 -24.47 -1.28
CA TYR A 89 -4.86 -24.32 -0.61
C TYR A 89 -5.01 -23.93 0.86
N PHE A 90 -5.62 -24.80 1.67
CA PHE A 90 -5.96 -24.53 3.08
C PHE A 90 -4.82 -23.91 3.90
N ASP A 91 -3.65 -24.56 3.97
CA ASP A 91 -2.53 -24.07 4.79
C ASP A 91 -2.01 -22.71 4.33
N LYS A 92 -1.91 -22.50 3.01
CA LYS A 92 -1.47 -21.22 2.43
C LYS A 92 -2.51 -20.13 2.67
N ALA A 93 -3.79 -20.47 2.60
CA ALA A 93 -4.89 -19.54 2.83
C ALA A 93 -4.86 -19.05 4.29
N ILE A 94 -4.76 -19.97 5.27
CA ILE A 94 -4.66 -19.59 6.69
C ILE A 94 -3.46 -18.67 6.92
N LEU A 95 -2.29 -19.02 6.37
CA LEU A 95 -1.10 -18.16 6.51
C LEU A 95 -1.31 -16.77 5.92
N LYS A 96 -1.85 -16.66 4.69
CA LYS A 96 -2.14 -15.37 4.04
C LYS A 96 -3.21 -14.57 4.82
N MET A 97 -4.25 -15.23 5.33
CA MET A 97 -5.29 -14.60 6.15
C MET A 97 -4.72 -14.03 7.45
N THR A 98 -4.00 -14.84 8.23
CA THR A 98 -3.41 -14.42 9.50
C THR A 98 -2.40 -13.30 9.30
N LYS A 99 -1.52 -13.45 8.30
CA LYS A 99 -0.52 -12.43 7.96
C LYS A 99 -1.18 -11.13 7.51
N GLY A 100 -2.12 -11.21 6.56
CA GLY A 100 -2.85 -10.04 6.06
C GLY A 100 -3.61 -9.31 7.16
N PHE A 101 -4.25 -10.07 8.08
CA PHE A 101 -4.91 -9.50 9.25
C PHE A 101 -3.94 -8.74 10.15
N ILE A 102 -2.86 -9.39 10.61
CA ILE A 102 -1.93 -8.82 11.59
C ILE A 102 -1.25 -7.57 11.03
N VAL A 103 -0.73 -7.66 9.81
CA VAL A 103 0.01 -6.57 9.17
C VAL A 103 -0.89 -5.36 8.93
N THR A 104 -2.10 -5.59 8.41
CA THR A 104 -3.07 -4.51 8.17
C THR A 104 -3.51 -3.87 9.48
N LEU A 105 -3.78 -4.68 10.51
CA LEU A 105 -4.20 -4.19 11.82
C LEU A 105 -3.14 -3.30 12.46
N LEU A 106 -1.89 -3.77 12.55
CA LEU A 106 -0.80 -3.00 13.14
C LEU A 106 -0.50 -1.73 12.36
N SER A 107 -0.51 -1.81 11.03
CA SER A 107 -0.28 -0.64 10.16
C SER A 107 -1.38 0.41 10.31
N ALA A 108 -2.65 -0.01 10.28
CA ALA A 108 -3.78 0.89 10.47
C ALA A 108 -3.74 1.56 11.86
N LEU A 109 -3.51 0.80 12.92
CA LEU A 109 -3.36 1.34 14.28
C LEU A 109 -2.22 2.37 14.37
N ALA A 110 -1.07 2.06 13.75
CA ALA A 110 0.08 2.94 13.71
C ALA A 110 -0.20 4.27 12.98
N ILE A 111 -0.85 4.18 11.82
CA ILE A 111 -1.25 5.34 11.01
C ILE A 111 -2.19 6.24 11.81
N PHE A 112 -3.25 5.67 12.39
CA PHE A 112 -4.22 6.44 13.16
C PHE A 112 -3.59 7.08 14.39
N SER A 113 -2.72 6.35 15.09
CA SER A 113 -1.99 6.87 16.25
C SER A 113 -1.10 8.06 15.89
N ALA A 114 -0.34 7.96 14.79
CA ALA A 114 0.48 9.06 14.30
C ALA A 114 -0.34 10.29 13.91
N PHE A 115 -1.48 10.11 13.23
CA PHE A 115 -2.34 11.21 12.78
C PHE A 115 -3.20 11.84 13.88
N GLU A 116 -3.47 11.13 14.98
CA GLU A 116 -4.08 11.72 16.17
C GLU A 116 -3.13 12.69 16.87
N LYS A 117 -1.85 12.31 16.95
CA LYS A 117 -0.79 13.14 17.53
C LYS A 117 -0.43 14.34 16.64
N HIS A 118 -0.30 14.11 15.32
CA HIS A 118 0.19 15.11 14.36
C HIS A 118 -0.91 15.56 13.40
N LYS A 119 -1.68 16.59 13.80
CA LYS A 119 -2.93 16.96 13.10
C LYS A 119 -2.76 17.81 11.82
N ASN A 120 -1.67 18.57 11.69
CA ASN A 120 -1.56 19.61 10.67
C ASN A 120 -1.38 19.07 9.24
N GLU A 121 -0.73 17.92 9.09
CA GLU A 121 -0.39 17.33 7.78
C GLU A 121 -0.91 15.90 7.62
N LYS A 122 -1.86 15.48 8.46
CA LYS A 122 -2.41 14.12 8.42
C LYS A 122 -3.19 13.84 7.14
N LEU A 123 -3.21 12.57 6.74
CA LEU A 123 -4.20 12.09 5.79
C LEU A 123 -5.54 11.91 6.51
N LEU A 124 -6.63 12.26 5.84
CA LEU A 124 -7.96 11.90 6.31
C LEU A 124 -8.22 10.45 5.92
N PHE A 125 -8.79 9.66 6.84
CA PHE A 125 -9.26 8.32 6.47
C PHE A 125 -10.48 8.39 5.56
N LEU A 126 -11.50 9.14 5.99
CA LEU A 126 -12.66 9.52 5.20
C LEU A 126 -13.01 10.96 5.52
N ASN A 127 -13.29 11.77 4.51
CA ASN A 127 -13.67 13.16 4.69
C ASN A 127 -15.15 13.28 5.09
N THR A 128 -15.40 13.29 6.40
CA THR A 128 -16.75 13.31 6.99
C THR A 128 -17.29 14.70 7.30
N LYS A 129 -16.67 15.78 6.77
CA LYS A 129 -17.10 17.17 7.04
C LYS A 129 -18.59 17.41 6.75
N ASN A 130 -19.10 16.82 5.66
CA ASN A 130 -20.51 16.85 5.29
C ASN A 130 -20.82 15.71 4.30
N LYS A 131 -22.10 15.42 4.06
CA LYS A 131 -22.55 14.38 3.11
C LYS A 131 -21.95 14.55 1.70
N ARG A 132 -21.79 15.79 1.24
CA ARG A 132 -21.17 16.11 -0.06
C ARG A 132 -19.70 15.71 -0.13
N SER A 133 -18.97 15.80 0.99
CA SER A 133 -17.57 15.40 1.06
C SER A 133 -17.41 13.88 1.00
N ILE A 134 -18.28 13.13 1.68
CA ILE A 134 -18.32 11.66 1.59
C ILE A 134 -18.65 11.23 0.15
N LEU A 135 -19.68 11.82 -0.45
CA LEU A 135 -20.05 11.55 -1.83
C LEU A 135 -18.90 11.88 -2.79
N ARG A 136 -18.18 12.99 -2.55
CA ARG A 136 -17.00 13.38 -3.32
C ARG A 136 -15.91 12.30 -3.26
N SER A 137 -15.62 11.74 -2.09
CA SER A 137 -14.62 10.68 -1.93
C SER A 137 -14.97 9.42 -2.70
N ILE A 138 -16.25 9.02 -2.64
CA ILE A 138 -16.76 7.86 -3.39
C ILE A 138 -16.69 8.13 -4.90
N LEU A 139 -17.19 9.27 -5.36
CA LEU A 139 -17.22 9.60 -6.79
C LEU A 139 -15.82 9.73 -7.38
N PHE A 140 -14.89 10.41 -6.71
CA PHE A 140 -13.50 10.49 -7.19
C PHE A 140 -12.82 9.11 -7.19
N GLY A 141 -13.06 8.31 -6.16
CA GLY A 141 -12.53 6.94 -6.11
C GLY A 141 -13.02 6.10 -7.29
N ILE A 142 -14.34 6.04 -7.51
CA ILE A 142 -14.93 5.28 -8.63
C ILE A 142 -14.42 5.81 -9.97
N SER A 143 -14.49 7.12 -10.21
CA SER A 143 -14.15 7.69 -11.52
C SER A 143 -12.67 7.49 -11.87
N VAL A 144 -11.74 7.73 -10.93
CA VAL A 144 -10.32 7.44 -11.15
C VAL A 144 -10.08 5.94 -11.30
N GLY A 145 -10.70 5.11 -10.46
CA GLY A 145 -10.56 3.66 -10.51
C GLY A 145 -11.05 3.04 -11.83
N LEU A 146 -12.17 3.51 -12.38
CA LEU A 146 -12.67 3.06 -13.69
C LEU A 146 -11.71 3.44 -14.82
N VAL A 147 -11.23 4.70 -14.85
CA VAL A 147 -10.30 5.16 -15.89
C VAL A 147 -9.00 4.36 -15.84
N LEU A 148 -8.39 4.22 -14.65
CA LEU A 148 -7.16 3.47 -14.49
C LEU A 148 -7.35 1.97 -14.68
N GLY A 149 -8.52 1.43 -14.37
CA GLY A 149 -8.86 0.03 -14.60
C GLY A 149 -8.93 -0.30 -16.08
N VAL A 150 -9.49 0.60 -16.90
CA VAL A 150 -9.46 0.48 -18.37
C VAL A 150 -8.02 0.55 -18.88
N VAL A 151 -7.20 1.49 -18.38
CA VAL A 151 -5.77 1.56 -18.76
C VAL A 151 -5.03 0.28 -18.40
N ASN A 152 -5.26 -0.26 -17.20
CA ASN A 152 -4.66 -1.52 -16.76
C ASN A 152 -5.09 -2.69 -17.65
N TYR A 153 -6.38 -2.77 -17.98
CA TYR A 153 -6.92 -3.74 -18.92
C TYR A 153 -6.24 -3.66 -20.29
N LEU A 154 -6.04 -2.45 -20.84
CA LEU A 154 -5.36 -2.26 -22.12
C LEU A 154 -3.91 -2.74 -22.09
N PHE A 155 -3.19 -2.59 -20.97
CA PHE A 155 -1.86 -3.17 -20.81
C PHE A 155 -1.86 -4.70 -20.78
N MET A 156 -2.91 -5.33 -20.24
CA MET A 156 -3.04 -6.79 -20.18
C MET A 156 -3.41 -7.42 -21.52
N ASN A 157 -4.18 -6.73 -22.36
CA ASN A 157 -4.71 -7.26 -23.61
C ASN A 157 -3.66 -7.54 -24.69
N GLY A 158 -2.38 -7.23 -24.44
CA GLY A 158 -1.30 -7.46 -25.40
C GLY A 158 -1.02 -8.94 -25.70
N ASN A 159 -1.34 -9.88 -24.80
CA ASN A 159 -0.87 -11.28 -24.92
C ASN A 159 -1.86 -12.41 -24.50
N ASN A 160 -3.04 -12.11 -23.93
CA ASN A 160 -3.92 -13.13 -23.35
C ASN A 160 -5.32 -13.17 -24.02
N LYS A 161 -5.91 -14.36 -24.15
CA LYS A 161 -7.35 -14.49 -24.43
C LYS A 161 -8.12 -14.05 -23.19
N LEU A 162 -8.56 -12.80 -23.18
CA LEU A 162 -9.32 -12.24 -22.06
C LEU A 162 -10.76 -12.77 -22.09
N HIS A 163 -11.22 -13.28 -20.95
CA HIS A 163 -12.61 -13.71 -20.76
C HIS A 163 -13.23 -12.87 -19.66
N LEU A 164 -14.35 -12.21 -19.96
CA LEU A 164 -15.09 -11.45 -18.97
C LEU A 164 -15.84 -12.41 -18.04
N ASN A 165 -15.46 -12.43 -16.76
CA ASN A 165 -16.12 -13.17 -15.70
C ASN A 165 -16.38 -12.25 -14.50
N VAL A 166 -17.56 -11.65 -14.47
CA VAL A 166 -17.97 -10.78 -13.37
C VAL A 166 -18.56 -11.63 -12.25
N ASN A 167 -17.81 -11.79 -11.15
CA ASN A 167 -18.25 -12.52 -9.97
C ASN A 167 -17.96 -11.71 -8.69
N LEU A 168 -18.78 -11.92 -7.67
CA LEU A 168 -18.55 -11.41 -6.30
C LEU A 168 -17.17 -11.83 -5.76
N SER A 169 -16.67 -13.01 -6.12
CA SER A 169 -15.31 -13.44 -5.73
C SER A 169 -14.23 -12.47 -6.21
N CYS A 170 -14.34 -11.93 -7.42
CA CYS A 170 -13.37 -10.97 -7.98
C CYS A 170 -13.39 -9.65 -7.17
N PHE A 171 -14.57 -9.22 -6.71
CA PHE A 171 -14.70 -8.08 -5.81
C PHE A 171 -14.06 -8.35 -4.44
N VAL A 172 -14.34 -9.53 -3.85
CA VAL A 172 -13.79 -9.93 -2.54
C VAL A 172 -12.26 -10.02 -2.59
N VAL A 173 -11.68 -10.59 -3.65
CA VAL A 173 -10.23 -10.67 -3.84
C VAL A 173 -9.60 -9.28 -4.00
N ALA A 174 -10.28 -8.36 -4.71
CA ALA A 174 -9.83 -6.97 -4.88
C ALA A 174 -9.77 -6.17 -3.57
N LEU A 175 -10.47 -6.59 -2.51
CA LEU A 175 -10.38 -5.94 -1.20
C LEU A 175 -8.97 -6.02 -0.61
N SER A 176 -8.21 -7.08 -0.90
CA SER A 176 -6.84 -7.22 -0.38
C SER A 176 -5.94 -6.09 -0.88
N PRO A 177 -5.63 -5.98 -2.19
CA PRO A 177 -4.74 -4.93 -2.66
C PRO A 177 -5.32 -3.53 -2.38
N ALA A 178 -6.63 -3.34 -2.52
CA ALA A 178 -7.30 -2.07 -2.25
C ALA A 178 -7.07 -1.53 -0.83
N ILE A 179 -7.14 -2.40 0.18
CA ILE A 179 -6.97 -2.00 1.58
C ILE A 179 -5.51 -2.13 1.99
N TYR A 180 -4.91 -3.30 1.76
CA TYR A 180 -3.58 -3.64 2.23
C TYR A 180 -2.53 -2.70 1.62
N GLU A 181 -2.52 -2.49 0.31
CA GLU A 181 -1.47 -1.67 -0.30
C GLU A 181 -1.62 -0.19 0.04
N GLU A 182 -2.86 0.32 0.10
CA GLU A 182 -3.12 1.71 0.43
C GLU A 182 -2.84 2.05 1.90
N ILE A 183 -3.05 1.10 2.82
CA ILE A 183 -2.74 1.24 4.24
C ILE A 183 -1.28 0.93 4.53
N VAL A 184 -0.84 -0.30 4.26
CA VAL A 184 0.47 -0.84 4.67
C VAL A 184 1.60 -0.26 3.82
N MET A 185 1.40 -0.15 2.51
CA MET A 185 2.48 0.18 1.58
C MET A 185 2.54 1.67 1.21
N ARG A 186 1.51 2.44 1.55
CA ARG A 186 1.41 3.88 1.23
C ARG A 186 1.20 4.75 2.45
N ALA A 187 0.03 4.67 3.09
CA ALA A 187 -0.33 5.57 4.18
C ALA A 187 0.60 5.43 5.39
N LEU A 188 1.09 4.21 5.68
CA LEU A 188 2.04 3.95 6.76
C LEU A 188 3.37 4.70 6.58
N PHE A 189 3.94 4.65 5.38
CA PHE A 189 5.20 5.32 5.06
C PHE A 189 5.06 6.84 5.16
N TYR A 190 3.92 7.38 4.74
CA TYR A 190 3.59 8.79 4.92
C TYR A 190 3.41 9.16 6.40
N ALA A 191 2.66 8.35 7.16
CA ALA A 191 2.45 8.55 8.60
C ALA A 191 3.77 8.54 9.38
N PHE A 192 4.67 7.63 9.01
CA PHE A 192 6.01 7.57 9.57
C PHE A 192 6.82 8.83 9.27
N SER A 193 6.76 9.34 8.03
CA SER A 193 7.44 10.59 7.64
C SER A 193 6.93 11.79 8.45
N ILE A 194 5.61 11.92 8.59
CA ILE A 194 4.99 12.97 9.40
C ILE A 194 5.40 12.89 10.87
N ASN A 195 5.52 11.67 11.40
CA ASN A 195 5.93 11.48 12.78
C ASN A 195 7.38 11.88 13.03
N LEU A 196 8.30 11.56 12.11
CA LEU A 196 9.70 12.01 12.18
C LEU A 196 9.83 13.54 12.09
N LEU A 197 8.94 14.17 11.33
CA LEU A 197 8.89 15.63 11.17
C LEU A 197 8.04 16.33 12.23
N GLU A 198 7.59 15.62 13.27
CA GLU A 198 6.74 16.14 14.35
C GLU A 198 5.50 16.90 13.84
N GLY A 199 4.92 16.45 12.72
CA GLY A 199 3.74 17.08 12.13
C GLY A 199 4.00 18.37 11.35
N LYS A 200 5.26 18.76 11.13
CA LYS A 200 5.63 20.02 10.47
C LYS A 200 6.44 19.77 9.20
N ILE A 201 5.86 20.06 8.04
CA ILE A 201 6.57 20.07 6.76
C ILE A 201 6.96 21.51 6.42
N GLU A 202 8.18 21.90 6.76
CA GLU A 202 8.68 23.27 6.66
C GLU A 202 9.41 23.53 5.33
N THR A 203 10.09 22.50 4.77
CA THR A 203 10.88 22.65 3.55
C THR A 203 10.27 21.96 2.34
N LYS A 204 10.62 22.45 1.13
CA LYS A 204 10.28 21.77 -0.14
C LYS A 204 10.85 20.36 -0.20
N PHE A 205 12.04 20.16 0.38
CA PHE A 205 12.70 18.86 0.42
C PHE A 205 11.94 17.88 1.32
N GLN A 206 11.58 18.25 2.55
CA GLN A 206 10.74 17.42 3.42
C GLN A 206 9.42 17.04 2.74
N ARG A 207 8.79 18.00 2.06
CA ARG A 207 7.55 17.75 1.30
C ARG A 207 7.78 16.72 0.20
N PHE A 208 8.85 16.88 -0.57
CA PHE A 208 9.25 15.93 -1.61
C PHE A 208 9.47 14.54 -1.01
N THR A 209 10.22 14.42 0.09
CA THR A 209 10.48 13.13 0.73
C THR A 209 9.19 12.47 1.24
N CYS A 210 8.24 13.21 1.79
CA CYS A 210 6.93 12.64 2.17
C CYS A 210 6.16 12.08 0.96
N TRP A 211 6.15 12.78 -0.17
CA TRP A 211 5.53 12.30 -1.41
C TRP A 211 6.27 11.09 -1.97
N PHE A 212 7.59 11.14 -1.93
CA PHE A 212 8.46 10.08 -2.36
C PHE A 212 8.18 8.79 -1.57
N MET A 213 8.14 8.88 -0.23
CA MET A 213 7.87 7.76 0.68
C MET A 213 6.48 7.14 0.47
N MET A 214 5.54 7.94 -0.01
CA MET A 214 4.19 7.50 -0.33
C MET A 214 4.10 6.76 -1.68
N ILE A 215 5.04 6.98 -2.60
CA ILE A 215 4.95 6.48 -3.98
C ILE A 215 5.98 5.39 -4.22
N ILE A 216 7.25 5.70 -4.00
CA ILE A 216 8.37 4.93 -4.55
C ILE A 216 8.55 3.58 -3.86
N PRO A 217 8.51 3.45 -2.52
CA PRO A 217 8.70 2.16 -1.87
C PRO A 217 7.77 1.08 -2.43
N HIS A 218 6.49 1.44 -2.61
CA HIS A 218 5.50 0.56 -3.19
C HIS A 218 5.67 0.35 -4.70
N VAL A 219 5.96 1.39 -5.49
CA VAL A 219 6.11 1.21 -6.96
C VAL A 219 7.27 0.27 -7.28
N ILE A 220 8.43 0.46 -6.65
CA ILE A 220 9.62 -0.27 -7.09
C ILE A 220 9.52 -1.76 -6.82
N VAL A 221 8.74 -2.20 -5.82
CA VAL A 221 8.58 -3.64 -5.54
C VAL A 221 7.86 -4.41 -6.63
N HIS A 222 7.11 -3.74 -7.52
CA HIS A 222 6.49 -4.37 -8.71
C HIS A 222 7.46 -4.57 -9.88
N THR A 223 8.64 -3.95 -9.85
CA THR A 223 9.51 -3.85 -11.02
C THR A 223 10.68 -4.83 -11.12
N PRO A 224 11.09 -5.62 -10.10
CA PRO A 224 12.28 -6.46 -10.23
C PRO A 224 12.28 -7.40 -11.45
N ASP A 225 11.15 -8.02 -11.75
CA ASP A 225 11.04 -8.93 -12.90
C ASP A 225 11.25 -8.19 -14.23
N SER A 226 10.85 -6.91 -14.34
CA SER A 226 11.13 -6.08 -15.52
C SER A 226 12.62 -5.83 -15.73
N PHE A 227 13.39 -5.68 -14.64
CA PHE A 227 14.84 -5.53 -14.70
C PHE A 227 15.53 -6.84 -15.10
N ILE A 228 15.07 -7.97 -14.57
CA ILE A 228 15.65 -9.28 -14.86
C ILE A 228 15.40 -9.70 -16.31
N TYR A 229 14.15 -9.67 -16.75
CA TYR A 229 13.78 -10.21 -18.06
C TYR A 229 13.92 -9.20 -19.20
N GLY A 230 13.80 -7.90 -18.91
CA GLY A 230 13.85 -6.83 -19.92
C GLY A 230 15.07 -5.90 -19.80
N GLY A 231 15.96 -6.13 -18.85
CA GLY A 231 17.13 -5.29 -18.60
C GLY A 231 16.81 -3.94 -17.97
N ILE A 232 17.86 -3.11 -17.81
CA ILE A 232 17.78 -1.82 -17.10
C ILE A 232 16.76 -0.88 -17.74
N THR A 233 16.74 -0.77 -19.07
CA THR A 233 15.82 0.12 -19.78
C THR A 233 14.35 -0.26 -19.53
N SER A 234 14.02 -1.55 -19.62
CA SER A 234 12.66 -2.03 -19.32
C SER A 234 12.28 -1.74 -17.87
N GLY A 235 13.18 -2.05 -16.91
CA GLY A 235 12.95 -1.76 -15.50
C GLY A 235 12.68 -0.29 -15.20
N ILE A 236 13.47 0.63 -15.77
CA ILE A 236 13.26 2.08 -15.60
C ILE A 236 11.94 2.54 -16.23
N ILE A 237 11.61 2.07 -17.44
CA ILE A 237 10.33 2.39 -18.10
C ILE A 237 9.17 1.89 -17.25
N SER A 238 9.23 0.66 -16.72
CA SER A 238 8.23 0.11 -15.82
C SER A 238 8.04 0.99 -14.58
N ILE A 239 9.11 1.42 -13.91
CA ILE A 239 9.02 2.33 -12.76
C ILE A 239 8.26 3.61 -13.15
N ILE A 240 8.62 4.24 -14.27
CA ILE A 240 7.98 5.48 -14.72
C ILE A 240 6.48 5.26 -14.97
N ILE A 241 6.11 4.18 -15.67
CA ILE A 241 4.72 3.85 -15.94
C ILE A 241 3.96 3.61 -14.64
N TYR A 242 4.48 2.79 -13.72
CA TYR A 242 3.83 2.52 -12.43
C TYR A 242 3.67 3.79 -11.58
N ILE A 243 4.65 4.70 -11.59
CA ILE A 243 4.51 6.01 -10.92
C ILE A 243 3.38 6.81 -11.56
N LEU A 244 3.38 6.99 -12.88
CA LEU A 244 2.45 7.91 -13.55
C LEU A 244 1.02 7.39 -13.57
N VAL A 245 0.84 6.08 -13.76
CA VAL A 245 -0.48 5.47 -13.94
C VAL A 245 -1.11 5.06 -12.62
N PHE A 246 -0.34 4.59 -11.65
CA PHE A 246 -0.90 4.04 -10.39
C PHE A 246 -0.42 4.78 -9.15
N GLY A 247 0.90 4.87 -8.93
CA GLY A 247 1.47 5.40 -7.69
C GLY A 247 1.09 6.86 -7.41
N LEU A 248 1.26 7.74 -8.39
CA LEU A 248 0.97 9.17 -8.25
C LEU A 248 -0.54 9.45 -8.16
N PRO A 249 -1.42 8.89 -9.02
CA PRO A 249 -2.87 9.10 -8.89
C PRO A 249 -3.42 8.69 -7.52
N PHE A 250 -3.03 7.52 -7.00
CA PHE A 250 -3.45 7.04 -5.68
C PHE A 250 -2.90 7.92 -4.56
N ALA A 251 -1.61 8.31 -4.63
CA ALA A 251 -1.03 9.23 -3.66
C ALA A 251 -1.74 10.61 -3.65
N VAL A 252 -2.12 11.12 -4.83
CA VAL A 252 -2.88 12.36 -4.98
C VAL A 252 -4.27 12.24 -4.38
N LEU A 253 -4.99 11.14 -4.62
CA LEU A 253 -6.29 10.89 -4.01
C LEU A 253 -6.19 10.89 -2.48
N GLN A 254 -5.25 10.13 -1.92
CA GLN A 254 -5.02 10.08 -0.48
C GLN A 254 -4.68 11.46 0.13
N ARG A 255 -3.83 12.27 -0.53
CA ARG A 255 -3.41 13.60 -0.02
C ARG A 255 -4.47 14.70 -0.20
N LYS A 256 -5.25 14.65 -1.28
CA LYS A 256 -6.17 15.74 -1.67
C LYS A 256 -7.62 15.45 -1.32
N VAL A 257 -8.00 14.18 -1.16
CA VAL A 257 -9.36 13.74 -0.87
C VAL A 257 -9.39 13.02 0.47
N ASP A 258 -9.00 11.75 0.50
CA ASP A 258 -8.80 10.91 1.69
C ASP A 258 -8.31 9.49 1.30
N ILE A 259 -7.88 8.71 2.28
CA ILE A 259 -7.41 7.33 2.11
C ILE A 259 -8.50 6.46 1.47
N THR A 260 -9.76 6.59 1.91
CA THR A 260 -10.90 5.82 1.41
C THR A 260 -11.08 5.96 -0.11
N SER A 261 -10.94 7.18 -0.65
CA SER A 261 -11.05 7.41 -2.10
C SER A 261 -9.99 6.66 -2.91
N SER A 262 -8.77 6.55 -2.38
CA SER A 262 -7.69 5.78 -3.00
C SER A 262 -7.94 4.29 -2.92
N MET A 263 -8.42 3.80 -1.77
CA MET A 263 -8.82 2.38 -1.62
C MET A 263 -9.93 2.00 -2.59
N ILE A 264 -10.94 2.86 -2.78
CA ILE A 264 -11.99 2.64 -3.77
C ILE A 264 -11.38 2.61 -5.18
N ALA A 265 -10.54 3.59 -5.54
CA ALA A 265 -9.94 3.64 -6.87
C ALA A 265 -9.10 2.40 -7.17
N HIS A 266 -8.20 2.02 -6.26
CA HIS A 266 -7.37 0.82 -6.36
C HIS A 266 -8.24 -0.44 -6.45
N GLY A 267 -9.27 -0.56 -5.61
CA GLY A 267 -10.20 -1.68 -5.65
C GLY A 267 -10.93 -1.81 -6.98
N PHE A 268 -11.30 -0.71 -7.64
CA PHE A 268 -11.88 -0.76 -8.99
C PHE A 268 -10.88 -1.19 -10.06
N VAL A 269 -9.62 -0.72 -9.98
CA VAL A 269 -8.55 -1.16 -10.89
C VAL A 269 -8.37 -2.68 -10.82
N ASP A 270 -8.29 -3.22 -9.61
CA ASP A 270 -8.08 -4.65 -9.41
C ASP A 270 -9.32 -5.49 -9.64
N PHE A 271 -10.49 -4.98 -9.29
CA PHE A 271 -11.75 -5.63 -9.63
C PHE A 271 -11.89 -5.80 -11.15
N ILE A 272 -11.60 -4.77 -11.93
CA ILE A 272 -11.59 -4.85 -13.40
C ILE A 272 -10.54 -5.86 -13.85
N ARG A 273 -9.31 -5.77 -13.34
CA ARG A 273 -8.24 -6.73 -13.65
C ARG A 273 -8.69 -8.18 -13.43
N PHE A 274 -9.29 -8.48 -12.28
CA PHE A 274 -9.73 -9.83 -11.95
C PHE A 274 -10.94 -10.26 -12.78
N CYS A 275 -11.86 -9.36 -13.11
CA CYS A 275 -12.99 -9.67 -14.00
C CYS A 275 -12.57 -10.06 -15.42
N PHE A 276 -11.41 -9.60 -15.91
CA PHE A 276 -10.89 -9.96 -17.24
C PHE A 276 -9.74 -10.97 -17.20
N GLY A 277 -9.25 -11.32 -16.02
CA GLY A 277 -8.22 -12.33 -15.76
C GLY A 277 -8.75 -13.43 -14.84
N ASP A 278 -7.86 -14.04 -14.06
CA ASP A 278 -8.24 -15.05 -13.07
C ASP A 278 -8.64 -14.40 -11.74
N CYS A 279 -9.81 -14.77 -11.19
CA CYS A 279 -10.30 -14.27 -9.89
C CYS A 279 -9.68 -15.00 -8.68
N HIS A 280 -8.42 -15.43 -8.80
CA HIS A 280 -7.66 -16.11 -7.76
C HIS A 280 -6.33 -15.40 -7.51
N PHE A 281 -5.83 -15.49 -6.27
CA PHE A 281 -4.46 -15.08 -5.98
C PHE A 281 -3.51 -16.09 -6.63
N ASN A 282 -2.67 -15.61 -7.55
CA ASN A 282 -1.51 -16.36 -8.04
C ASN A 282 -0.51 -16.64 -6.90
#